data_AF-A0A6J6T6Q8-F1
#
_entry.id   AF-A0A6J6T6Q8-F1
#
_cell.length_a   1.000
_cell.length_b   1.000
_cell.length_c   1.000
_cell.angle_alpha   90.00
_cell.angle_beta   90.00
_cell.angle_gamma   90.00
#
_symmetry.space_group_name_H-M   'P 1'
#
loop_
_entity.id
_entity.type
_entity.pdbx_description
1 polymer ?
#
loop_
_entity_poly.entity_id
_entity_poly.type
_entity_poly.pdbx_seq_one_letter_code
_entity_poly.pdbx_strand_id
1 'polypeptide(L)'
;MWPVMADCERGLGNPLKALNLAGSAEVKRLGKSEEIEMRIVASGARRDLGEFDAAVVTLQCKELKNETDEWALRLRYAYADALSAAGRSEEAREWFAKCADLDTEEETDAADRASA
;
A
#
# COMPACT_ATOMS: atom_id res chain seq x y z
N MET A 1 -14.91 7.10 -1.89
CA MET A 1 -15.40 6.96 -0.48
C MET A 1 -15.20 5.57 0.10
N TRP A 2 -15.26 4.49 -0.69
CA TRP A 2 -15.08 3.11 -0.18
C TRP A 2 -13.74 2.86 0.55
N PRO A 3 -12.58 3.34 0.04
CA PRO A 3 -11.31 3.15 0.73
C PRO A 3 -11.26 3.76 2.13
N VAL A 4 -11.83 4.95 2.29
CA VAL A 4 -11.90 5.63 3.59
C VAL A 4 -12.69 4.80 4.60
N MET A 5 -13.84 4.22 4.21
CA MET A 5 -14.63 3.37 5.11
C MET A 5 -13.86 2.12 5.53
N ALA A 6 -13.17 1.46 4.59
CA ALA A 6 -12.34 0.30 4.90
C ALA A 6 -11.17 0.67 5.82
N ASP A 7 -10.55 1.82 5.60
CA ASP A 7 -9.44 2.30 6.44
C ASP A 7 -9.91 2.67 7.85
N CYS A 8 -11.10 3.25 7.99
CA CYS A 8 -11.73 3.49 9.30
C CYS A 8 -11.94 2.19 10.07
N GLU A 9 -12.43 1.12 9.43
CA GLU A 9 -12.58 -0.19 10.09
C GLU A 9 -11.24 -0.76 10.53
N ARG A 10 -10.20 -0.63 9.70
CA ARG A 10 -8.83 -1.01 10.07
C ARG A 10 -8.34 -0.22 11.28
N GLY A 11 -8.48 1.10 11.27
CA GLY A 11 -8.08 1.99 12.36
C GLY A 11 -8.84 1.75 13.68
N LEU A 12 -10.05 1.19 13.61
CA LEU A 12 -10.82 0.74 14.78
C LEU A 12 -10.42 -0.66 15.27
N GLY A 13 -9.39 -1.28 14.69
CA GLY A 13 -8.93 -2.62 15.06
C GLY A 13 -9.75 -3.75 14.44
N ASN A 14 -10.50 -3.49 13.37
CA ASN A 14 -11.29 -4.50 12.65
C ASN A 14 -10.69 -4.81 11.24
N PRO A 15 -9.44 -5.31 11.13
CA PRO A 15 -8.79 -5.53 9.84
C PRO A 15 -9.55 -6.54 8.95
N LEU A 16 -10.19 -7.57 9.54
CA LEU A 16 -11.03 -8.50 8.78
C LEU A 16 -12.23 -7.80 8.11
N LYS A 17 -12.80 -6.78 8.75
CA LYS A 17 -13.92 -6.02 8.18
C LYS A 17 -13.44 -5.10 7.05
N ALA A 18 -12.24 -4.53 7.18
CA ALA A 18 -11.59 -3.81 6.08
C ALA A 18 -11.37 -4.72 4.85
N LEU A 19 -10.90 -5.96 5.06
CA LEU A 19 -10.74 -6.95 3.98
C LEU A 19 -12.06 -7.37 3.35
N ASN A 20 -13.12 -7.54 4.14
CA ASN A 20 -14.46 -7.83 3.60
C ASN A 20 -14.96 -6.69 2.70
N LEU A 21 -14.73 -5.44 3.09
CA LEU A 21 -15.07 -4.28 2.27
C LEU A 21 -14.24 -4.24 0.98
N ALA A 22 -12.94 -4.56 1.05
CA ALA A 22 -12.07 -4.64 -0.13
C ALA A 22 -12.47 -5.77 -1.11
N GLY A 23 -13.15 -6.82 -0.64
CA GLY A 23 -13.68 -7.91 -1.47
C GLY A 23 -15.08 -7.66 -2.05
N SER A 24 -15.72 -6.53 -1.75
CA SER A 24 -17.09 -6.23 -2.15
C SER A 24 -17.25 -5.94 -3.66
N ALA A 25 -18.48 -6.05 -4.16
CA ALA A 25 -18.77 -5.80 -5.57
C ALA A 25 -18.61 -4.32 -5.95
N GLU A 26 -18.73 -3.43 -4.98
CA GLU A 26 -18.58 -1.98 -5.08
C GLU A 26 -17.16 -1.59 -5.52
N VAL A 27 -16.14 -2.36 -5.11
CA VAL A 27 -14.74 -2.13 -5.50
C VAL A 27 -14.55 -2.19 -7.01
N LYS A 28 -15.34 -3.02 -7.72
CA LYS A 28 -15.26 -3.14 -9.19
C LYS A 28 -15.75 -1.90 -9.94
N ARG A 29 -16.43 -0.98 -9.24
CA ARG A 29 -16.98 0.26 -9.82
C ARG A 29 -16.12 1.48 -9.51
N LEU A 30 -15.06 1.31 -8.73
CA LEU A 30 -14.16 2.40 -8.34
C LEU A 30 -13.33 2.88 -9.54
N GLY A 31 -13.02 4.18 -9.53
CA GLY A 31 -11.98 4.72 -10.40
C GLY A 31 -10.61 4.16 -10.03
N LYS A 32 -9.63 4.27 -10.93
CA LYS A 32 -8.29 3.69 -10.74
C LYS A 32 -7.62 4.16 -9.43
N SER A 33 -7.67 5.46 -9.13
CA SER A 33 -7.12 6.02 -7.90
C SER A 33 -7.75 5.38 -6.65
N GLU A 34 -9.08 5.27 -6.59
CA GLU A 34 -9.78 4.62 -5.48
C GLU A 34 -9.52 3.11 -5.41
N GLU A 35 -9.33 2.43 -6.54
CA GLU A 35 -8.94 1.01 -6.59
C GLU A 35 -7.54 0.81 -5.97
N ILE A 36 -6.59 1.69 -6.28
CA ILE A 36 -5.24 1.65 -5.71
C ILE A 36 -5.29 1.90 -4.21
N GLU A 37 -6.03 2.93 -3.76
CA GLU A 37 -6.24 3.17 -2.33
C GLU A 37 -6.87 1.98 -1.62
N MET A 38 -7.83 1.30 -2.25
CA MET A 38 -8.42 0.07 -1.68
C MET A 38 -7.38 -1.03 -1.48
N ARG A 39 -6.46 -1.22 -2.44
CA ARG A 39 -5.38 -2.22 -2.33
C ARG A 39 -4.41 -1.87 -1.21
N ILE A 40 -4.07 -0.59 -1.04
CA ILE A 40 -3.21 -0.11 0.05
C ILE A 40 -3.86 -0.38 1.41
N VAL A 41 -5.14 -0.07 1.56
CA VAL A 41 -5.89 -0.35 2.79
C VAL A 41 -5.92 -1.85 3.08
N ALA A 42 -6.23 -2.68 2.08
CA ALA A 42 -6.28 -4.14 2.21
C ALA A 42 -4.90 -4.73 2.57
N SER A 43 -3.81 -4.23 1.97
CA SER A 43 -2.45 -4.64 2.32
C SER A 43 -2.11 -4.32 3.78
N GLY A 44 -2.43 -3.11 4.25
CA GLY A 44 -2.25 -2.77 5.66
C GLY A 44 -3.09 -3.63 6.60
N ALA A 45 -4.35 -3.92 6.25
CA ALA A 45 -5.20 -4.79 7.05
C ALA A 45 -4.63 -6.22 7.18
N ARG A 46 -3.98 -6.73 6.13
CA ARG A 46 -3.24 -8.01 6.19
C ARG A 46 -2.03 -7.94 7.12
N ARG A 47 -1.29 -6.83 7.12
CA ARG A 47 -0.17 -6.60 8.05
C ARG A 47 -0.63 -6.58 9.51
N ASP A 48 -1.76 -5.94 9.79
CA ASP A 48 -2.36 -5.92 11.14
C ASP A 48 -2.75 -7.32 11.62
N LEU A 49 -3.04 -8.24 10.70
CA LEU A 49 -3.31 -9.65 10.98
C LEU A 49 -2.05 -10.53 11.04
N GLY A 50 -0.85 -9.97 10.79
CA GLY A 50 0.40 -10.71 10.69
C GLY A 50 0.55 -11.49 9.37
N GLU A 51 -0.32 -11.26 8.38
CA GLU A 51 -0.28 -11.91 7.07
C GLU A 51 0.68 -11.17 6.11
N PHE A 52 1.96 -11.06 6.49
CA PHE A 52 2.92 -10.19 5.79
C PHE A 52 3.13 -10.55 4.31
N ASP A 53 3.27 -11.83 3.96
CA ASP A 53 3.43 -12.25 2.56
C ASP A 53 2.20 -11.88 1.72
N ALA A 54 1.00 -12.06 2.28
CA ALA A 54 -0.24 -11.73 1.59
C ALA A 54 -0.41 -10.21 1.44
N ALA A 55 0.11 -9.41 2.37
CA ALA A 55 0.17 -7.96 2.25
C ALA A 55 1.02 -7.51 1.05
N VAL A 56 2.18 -8.14 0.85
CA VAL A 56 3.05 -7.88 -0.31
C VAL A 56 2.34 -8.26 -1.61
N VAL A 57 1.79 -9.47 -1.69
CA VAL A 57 1.09 -9.97 -2.89
C VAL A 57 -0.10 -9.06 -3.27
N THR A 58 -0.80 -8.50 -2.28
CA THR A 58 -1.94 -7.59 -2.51
C THR A 58 -1.55 -6.34 -3.32
N LEU A 59 -0.32 -5.86 -3.16
CA LEU A 59 0.21 -4.67 -3.82
C LEU A 59 1.05 -4.98 -5.07
N GLN A 60 1.39 -6.24 -5.31
CA GLN A 60 2.16 -6.66 -6.47
C GLN A 60 1.32 -6.57 -7.75
N CYS A 61 1.31 -5.38 -8.36
CA CYS A 61 0.51 -5.05 -9.54
C CYS A 61 1.32 -4.27 -10.59
N LYS A 62 0.79 -4.19 -11.82
CA LYS A 62 1.46 -3.48 -12.93
C LYS A 62 1.58 -1.97 -12.66
N GLU A 63 0.68 -1.44 -11.84
CA GLU A 63 0.60 -0.03 -11.47
C GLU A 63 1.81 0.43 -10.63
N LEU A 64 2.60 -0.47 -10.05
CA LEU A 64 3.89 -0.13 -9.43
C LEU A 64 4.89 0.52 -10.40
N LYS A 65 4.70 0.32 -11.72
CA LYS A 65 5.50 0.95 -12.77
C LYS A 65 5.00 2.35 -13.16
N ASN A 66 3.92 2.84 -12.55
CA ASN A 66 3.44 4.20 -12.75
C ASN A 66 4.34 5.19 -11.98
N GLU A 67 4.56 6.36 -12.57
CA GLU A 67 5.45 7.41 -12.06
C GLU A 67 4.80 8.80 -12.16
N THR A 68 3.62 8.91 -12.75
CA THR A 68 3.02 10.20 -13.13
C THR A 68 1.70 10.47 -12.42
N ASP A 69 0.94 9.43 -12.07
CA ASP A 69 -0.31 9.59 -11.36
C ASP A 69 -0.05 9.90 -9.87
N GLU A 70 -0.91 10.73 -9.28
CA GLU A 70 -0.79 11.19 -7.88
C GLU A 70 -0.71 10.04 -6.85
N TRP A 71 -1.30 8.88 -7.15
CA TRP A 71 -1.29 7.70 -6.26
C TRP A 71 0.00 6.87 -6.37
N ALA A 72 0.88 7.13 -7.33
CA ALA A 72 2.06 6.31 -7.61
C ALA A 72 3.06 6.31 -6.44
N LEU A 73 3.33 7.49 -5.87
CA LEU A 73 4.20 7.66 -4.70
C LEU A 73 3.70 6.78 -3.53
N ARG A 74 2.43 6.96 -3.17
CA ARG A 74 1.79 6.25 -2.05
C ARG A 74 1.75 4.74 -2.26
N LEU A 75 1.54 4.27 -3.50
CA LEU A 75 1.57 2.84 -3.84
C LEU A 75 2.97 2.25 -3.66
N ARG A 76 4.02 2.91 -4.15
CA ARG A 76 5.42 2.44 -4.00
C ARG A 76 5.83 2.41 -2.53
N TYR A 77 5.49 3.46 -1.79
CA TYR A 77 5.75 3.52 -0.35
C TYR A 77 5.10 2.35 0.39
N ALA A 78 3.79 2.14 0.17
CA ALA A 78 3.05 1.06 0.81
C ALA A 78 3.62 -0.33 0.47
N TYR A 79 4.09 -0.53 -0.77
CA TYR A 79 4.71 -1.77 -1.20
C TYR A 79 6.08 -2.01 -0.52
N ALA A 80 6.92 -0.98 -0.47
CA ALA A 80 8.20 -1.02 0.24
C ALA A 80 8.02 -1.32 1.73
N ASP A 81 7.03 -0.70 2.37
CA ASP A 81 6.72 -0.94 3.77
C ASP A 81 6.14 -2.34 4.03
N ALA A 82 5.34 -2.88 3.09
CA ALA A 82 4.88 -4.27 3.15
C ALA A 82 6.04 -5.27 3.00
N LEU A 83 6.99 -5.02 2.09
CA LEU A 83 8.22 -5.83 1.94
C LEU A 83 9.05 -5.80 3.23
N SER A 84 9.22 -4.63 3.82
CA SER A 84 9.95 -4.45 5.07
C SER A 84 9.31 -5.24 6.21
N ALA A 85 7.97 -5.16 6.36
CA ALA A 85 7.23 -5.93 7.36
C ALA A 85 7.32 -7.46 7.15
N ALA A 86 7.46 -7.91 5.90
CA ALA A 86 7.69 -9.32 5.57
C ALA A 86 9.15 -9.77 5.75
N GLY A 87 10.05 -8.90 6.24
CA GLY A 87 11.47 -9.21 6.43
C GLY A 87 12.29 -9.24 5.13
N ARG A 88 11.72 -8.76 4.01
CA ARG A 88 12.39 -8.69 2.69
C ARG A 88 13.16 -7.37 2.57
N SER A 89 14.12 -7.16 3.47
CA SER A 89 14.76 -5.85 3.69
C SER A 89 15.52 -5.31 2.48
N GLU A 90 16.20 -6.16 1.71
CA GLU A 90 16.92 -5.72 0.50
C GLU A 90 15.95 -5.17 -0.56
N GLU A 91 14.89 -5.92 -0.86
CA GLU A 91 13.86 -5.48 -1.79
C GLU A 91 13.13 -4.23 -1.26
N ALA A 92 12.86 -4.17 0.04
CA ALA A 92 12.25 -2.99 0.65
C ALA A 92 13.08 -1.73 0.40
N ARG A 93 14.41 -1.79 0.61
CA ARG A 93 15.33 -0.67 0.33
C ARG A 93 15.30 -0.25 -1.13
N GLU A 94 15.32 -1.20 -2.06
CA GLU A 94 15.22 -0.89 -3.49
C GLU A 94 13.91 -0.17 -3.84
N TRP A 95 12.80 -0.57 -3.23
CA TRP A 95 11.50 0.06 -3.46
C TRP A 95 11.35 1.39 -2.75
N PHE A 96 11.96 1.58 -1.57
CA PHE A 96 12.07 2.88 -0.92
C PHE A 96 12.92 3.85 -1.76
N ALA A 97 14.02 3.41 -2.36
CA ALA A 97 14.81 4.24 -3.27
C ALA A 97 13.98 4.71 -4.48
N LYS A 98 13.26 3.79 -5.12
CA LYS A 98 12.33 4.12 -6.24
C LYS A 98 11.15 5.01 -5.82
N CYS A 99 10.79 4.98 -4.54
CA CYS A 99 9.78 5.85 -3.96
C CYS A 99 10.35 7.26 -3.75
N ALA A 100 11.56 7.35 -3.20
CA ALA A 100 12.29 8.60 -3.01
C ALA A 100 12.54 9.34 -4.34
N ASP A 101 12.80 8.62 -5.43
CA ASP A 101 12.91 9.21 -6.76
C ASP A 101 11.63 9.95 -7.22
N LEU A 102 10.44 9.55 -6.73
CA LEU A 102 9.16 10.21 -6.99
C LEU A 102 8.79 11.26 -5.94
N ASP A 103 9.44 11.23 -4.78
CA ASP A 103 9.09 12.05 -3.62
C ASP A 103 9.79 13.41 -3.67
N THR A 104 9.53 14.17 -4.74
CA THR A 104 10.24 15.44 -5.02
C THR A 104 9.94 16.54 -4.00
N GLU A 105 8.81 16.42 -3.29
CA GLU A 105 8.37 17.36 -2.25
C GLU A 105 8.70 16.86 -0.83
N GLU A 106 9.45 15.75 -0.70
CA GLU A 106 9.85 15.14 0.57
C GLU A 106 8.66 14.87 1.52
N GLU A 107 7.55 14.35 0.99
CA GLU A 107 6.34 14.02 1.76
C GLU A 107 6.48 12.74 2.61
N THR A 108 7.47 11.90 2.31
CA THR A 108 7.70 10.61 2.96
C THR A 108 9.13 10.46 3.50
N ASP A 109 9.35 9.48 4.37
CA ASP A 109 10.68 9.10 4.87
C ASP A 109 11.40 8.09 3.96
N ALA A 110 10.99 7.96 2.69
CA ALA A 110 11.49 6.93 1.79
C ALA A 110 13.01 6.99 1.57
N ALA A 111 13.59 8.19 1.47
CA ALA A 111 15.04 8.37 1.30
C ALA A 111 15.81 7.83 2.52
N ASP A 112 15.34 8.12 3.73
CA ASP A 112 15.95 7.61 4.96
C ASP A 112 15.86 6.08 5.03
N ARG A 113 14.67 5.52 4.74
CA ARG A 113 14.43 4.08 4.77
C ARG A 113 15.16 3.30 3.68
N ALA A 114 15.52 3.94 2.57
CA ALA A 114 16.38 3.35 1.55
C ALA A 114 17.83 3.17 2.04
N SER A 115 18.28 4.02 2.98
CA SER A 115 19.66 4.06 3.47
C SER A 115 19.92 3.28 4.77
N ALA A 116 18.86 2.95 5.52
CA ALA A 116 18.90 2.21 6.80
C ALA A 116 19.11 0.70 6.59
#